data_AF-A0A959RWG2-F1
#
_entry.id   AF-A0A959RWG2-F1
#
_cell.length_a   1.000
_cell.length_b   1.000
_cell.length_c   1.000
_cell.angle_alpha   90.00
_cell.angle_beta   90.00
_cell.angle_gamma   90.00
#
_symmetry.space_group_name_H-M   'P 1'
#
loop_
_entity.id
_entity.type
_entity.pdbx_description
1 polymer ?
#
loop_
_entity_poly.entity_id
_entity_poly.type
_entity_poly.pdbx_seq_one_letter_code
_entity_poly.pdbx_strand_id
1 'polypeptide(L)'
;AKEICANTFYLGINPILVNLLDNVNSMTIDDCRKNISVGEQIIQINGDWGSVSISSPINFLLYNKVGDPKDNPLKTEWFAIMGAVHQDLLSSKIHQKEWAKMHAKAIGAITEVKTQLPIVGETMMDGGSQIKFLHQLVGNKKYIDILNSLCI
;
A
#
# COMPACT_ATOMS: atom_id res chain seq x y z
N ALA A 1 -20.32 -18.23 -26.23
CA ALA A 1 -21.11 -17.91 -25.02
C ALA A 1 -21.14 -16.38 -24.87
N LYS A 2 -22.25 -15.78 -24.42
CA LYS A 2 -22.27 -14.35 -24.04
C LYS A 2 -21.78 -14.26 -22.61
N GLU A 3 -20.59 -13.73 -22.40
CA GLU A 3 -20.02 -13.55 -21.06
C GLU A 3 -20.72 -12.37 -20.36
N ILE A 4 -21.20 -12.57 -19.13
CA ILE A 4 -21.95 -11.56 -18.36
C ILE A 4 -21.01 -10.54 -17.70
N CYS A 5 -19.76 -10.95 -17.42
CA CYS A 5 -18.77 -10.15 -16.68
C CYS A 5 -17.39 -10.14 -17.36
N ALA A 6 -17.34 -10.12 -18.69
CA ALA A 6 -16.08 -9.96 -19.40
C ALA A 6 -15.37 -8.69 -18.89
N ASN A 7 -14.04 -8.72 -18.75
CA ASN A 7 -13.22 -7.56 -18.38
C ASN A 7 -13.47 -6.95 -16.99
N THR A 8 -14.03 -7.72 -16.05
CA THR A 8 -14.23 -7.28 -14.66
C THR A 8 -13.20 -7.92 -13.73
N PHE A 9 -12.56 -7.13 -12.88
CA PHE A 9 -11.47 -7.55 -12.00
C PHE A 9 -11.62 -6.97 -10.60
N TYR A 10 -11.02 -7.63 -9.61
CA TYR A 10 -10.89 -7.09 -8.25
C TYR A 10 -9.64 -6.21 -8.16
N LEU A 11 -9.77 -5.09 -7.46
CA LEU A 11 -8.69 -4.18 -7.12
C LEU A 11 -8.27 -4.41 -5.66
N GLY A 12 -6.97 -4.64 -5.46
CA GLY A 12 -6.34 -4.87 -4.17
C GLY A 12 -5.04 -4.07 -4.03
N ILE A 13 -4.45 -4.08 -2.84
CA ILE A 13 -3.13 -3.49 -2.57
C ILE A 13 -2.09 -4.62 -2.57
N ASN A 14 -0.87 -4.30 -3.01
CA ASN A 14 0.26 -5.23 -2.93
C ASN A 14 0.47 -5.72 -1.48
N PRO A 15 0.49 -7.04 -1.21
CA PRO A 15 0.67 -7.57 0.14
C PRO A 15 2.02 -7.21 0.77
N ILE A 16 3.07 -6.95 -0.02
CA ILE A 16 4.35 -6.45 0.51
C ILE A 16 4.17 -5.09 1.19
N LEU A 17 3.37 -4.20 0.57
CA LEU A 17 3.06 -2.89 1.14
C LEU A 17 2.18 -3.03 2.37
N VAL A 18 1.15 -3.90 2.32
CA VAL A 18 0.23 -4.14 3.45
C VAL A 18 0.98 -4.56 4.72
N ASN A 19 2.00 -5.42 4.60
CA ASN A 19 2.81 -5.85 5.74
C ASN A 19 3.65 -4.74 6.39
N LEU A 20 3.90 -3.65 5.66
CA LEU A 20 4.65 -2.52 6.17
C LEU A 20 3.76 -1.43 6.74
N LEU A 21 2.50 -1.31 6.32
CA LEU A 21 1.53 -0.34 6.80
C LEU A 21 1.17 -0.62 8.26
N ASP A 22 1.86 0.04 9.19
CA ASP A 22 1.54 -0.03 10.61
C ASP A 22 0.54 1.07 11.00
N ASN A 23 -0.27 0.81 12.02
CA ASN A 23 -1.16 1.79 12.65
C ASN A 23 -1.98 2.68 11.66
N VAL A 24 -2.67 2.03 10.71
CA VAL A 24 -3.52 2.71 9.73
C VAL A 24 -4.81 3.18 10.39
N ASN A 25 -5.06 4.49 10.30
CA ASN A 25 -6.21 5.15 10.90
C ASN A 25 -7.41 5.19 9.94
N SER A 26 -7.14 5.40 8.65
CA SER A 26 -8.19 5.44 7.63
C SER A 26 -7.63 5.13 6.25
N MET A 27 -8.50 4.60 5.40
CA MET A 27 -8.26 4.43 3.98
C MET A 27 -9.45 4.99 3.20
N THR A 28 -9.15 5.76 2.17
CA THR A 28 -10.15 6.27 1.24
C THR A 28 -9.85 5.76 -0.15
N ILE A 29 -10.91 5.45 -0.89
CA ILE A 29 -10.88 4.98 -2.26
C ILE A 29 -11.69 5.99 -3.07
N ASP A 30 -11.21 6.32 -4.26
CA ASP A 30 -11.89 7.23 -5.17
C ASP A 30 -13.33 6.79 -5.47
N ASP A 31 -14.14 7.72 -5.97
CA ASP A 31 -15.58 7.52 -6.10
C ASP A 31 -15.95 6.48 -7.16
N CYS A 32 -16.97 5.68 -6.85
CA CYS A 32 -17.49 4.68 -7.77
C CYS A 32 -18.07 5.34 -9.03
N ARG A 33 -18.09 4.58 -10.13
CA ARG A 33 -18.59 4.96 -11.46
C ARG A 33 -17.78 6.06 -12.14
N LYS A 34 -16.50 6.17 -11.78
CA LYS A 34 -15.54 7.11 -12.35
C LYS A 34 -14.52 6.38 -13.21
N ASN A 35 -14.18 6.98 -14.35
CA ASN A 35 -13.04 6.55 -15.16
C ASN A 35 -11.76 7.04 -14.48
N ILE A 36 -10.87 6.10 -14.17
CA ILE A 36 -9.56 6.36 -13.60
C ILE A 36 -8.54 6.28 -14.73
N SER A 37 -7.72 7.33 -14.85
CA SER A 37 -6.62 7.37 -15.81
C SER A 37 -5.32 6.84 -15.20
N VAL A 38 -4.39 6.38 -16.03
CA VAL A 38 -3.01 6.07 -15.59
C VAL A 38 -2.42 7.26 -14.83
N GLY A 39 -1.81 6.98 -13.67
CA GLY A 39 -1.19 7.96 -12.79
C GLY A 39 -2.17 8.66 -11.84
N GLU A 40 -3.49 8.55 -12.05
CA GLU A 40 -4.48 9.13 -11.16
C GLU A 40 -4.50 8.40 -9.81
N GLN A 41 -4.57 9.15 -8.72
CA GLN A 41 -4.64 8.60 -7.37
C GLN A 41 -5.97 7.87 -7.16
N ILE A 42 -5.91 6.61 -6.76
CA ILE A 42 -7.11 5.79 -6.48
C ILE A 42 -7.33 5.59 -5.00
N ILE A 43 -6.24 5.44 -4.25
CA ILE A 43 -6.26 5.08 -2.83
C ILE A 43 -5.43 6.09 -2.06
N GLN A 44 -5.96 6.58 -0.95
CA GLN A 44 -5.20 7.30 0.07
C GLN A 44 -5.27 6.56 1.40
N ILE A 45 -4.12 6.28 1.99
CA ILE A 45 -3.97 5.59 3.27
C ILE A 45 -3.35 6.57 4.25
N ASN A 46 -4.00 6.74 5.40
CA ASN A 46 -3.54 7.62 6.46
C ASN A 46 -3.27 6.81 7.73
N GLY A 47 -2.14 7.06 8.37
CA GLY A 47 -1.77 6.53 9.68
C GLY A 47 -1.12 7.60 10.54
N ASP A 48 -0.70 7.24 11.75
CA ASP A 48 0.00 8.17 12.66
C ASP A 48 1.34 8.70 12.10
N TRP A 49 1.87 7.99 11.10
CA TRP A 49 3.07 8.36 10.37
C TRP A 49 2.84 9.35 9.23
N GLY A 50 1.59 9.65 8.87
CA GLY A 50 1.22 10.57 7.78
C GLY A 50 0.34 9.89 6.73
N SER A 51 0.56 10.21 5.45
CA SER A 51 -0.29 9.73 4.34
C SER A 51 0.53 9.20 3.16
N VAL A 52 0.08 8.10 2.57
CA VAL A 52 0.60 7.54 1.31
C VAL A 52 -0.54 7.42 0.31
N SER A 53 -0.23 7.74 -0.94
CA SER A 53 -1.18 7.70 -2.05
C SER A 53 -0.75 6.64 -3.05
N ILE A 54 -1.69 5.85 -3.55
CA ILE A 54 -1.46 4.84 -4.58
C ILE A 54 -2.17 5.28 -5.85
N SER A 55 -1.40 5.41 -6.92
CA SER A 55 -1.87 5.79 -8.25
C SER A 55 -2.18 4.59 -9.12
N SER A 56 -3.00 4.81 -10.14
CA SER A 56 -3.37 3.78 -11.09
C SER A 56 -2.25 3.44 -12.06
N PRO A 57 -1.91 2.15 -12.25
CA PRO A 57 -0.98 1.75 -13.31
C PRO A 57 -1.65 1.64 -14.69
N ILE A 58 -2.99 1.61 -14.76
CA ILE A 58 -3.76 1.40 -16.01
C ILE A 58 -5.01 2.28 -16.05
N ASN A 59 -5.59 2.43 -17.25
CA ASN A 59 -6.91 3.04 -17.37
C ASN A 59 -7.98 1.99 -17.00
N PHE A 60 -8.95 2.37 -16.16
CA PHE A 60 -10.07 1.49 -15.82
C PHE A 60 -11.29 2.28 -15.34
N LEU A 61 -12.45 1.62 -15.33
CA LEU A 61 -13.69 2.14 -14.74
C LEU A 61 -13.89 1.51 -13.36
N LEU A 62 -14.03 2.31 -12.30
CA LEU A 62 -14.34 1.81 -10.97
C LEU A 62 -15.83 1.52 -10.86
N TYR A 63 -16.25 0.26 -10.72
CA TYR A 63 -17.68 -0.08 -10.64
C TYR A 63 -18.26 0.10 -9.24
N ASN A 64 -17.62 -0.53 -8.26
CA ASN A 64 -18.09 -0.52 -6.88
C ASN A 64 -16.97 -0.75 -5.87
N LYS A 65 -17.14 -0.27 -4.64
CA LYS A 65 -16.27 -0.57 -3.50
C LYS A 65 -16.67 -1.93 -2.91
N VAL A 66 -15.70 -2.65 -2.37
CA VAL A 66 -15.90 -3.93 -1.68
C VAL A 66 -15.72 -3.66 -0.19
N GLY A 67 -16.81 -3.73 0.57
CA GLY A 67 -16.83 -3.36 1.99
C GLY A 67 -16.72 -1.85 2.24
N ASP A 68 -16.59 -1.48 3.52
CA ASP A 68 -16.27 -0.10 3.92
C ASP A 68 -14.84 -0.06 4.51
N PRO A 69 -13.85 0.52 3.80
CA PRO A 69 -12.49 0.65 4.31
C PRO A 69 -12.38 1.59 5.52
N LYS A 70 -13.43 2.33 5.90
CA LYS A 70 -13.43 3.17 7.10
C LYS A 70 -13.45 2.35 8.39
N ASP A 71 -14.12 1.20 8.40
CA ASP A 71 -14.30 0.40 9.61
C ASP A 71 -13.09 -0.52 9.87
N ASN A 72 -12.44 -0.99 8.81
CA ASN A 72 -11.24 -1.82 8.93
C ASN A 72 -10.36 -1.75 7.66
N PRO A 73 -9.49 -0.74 7.55
CA PRO A 73 -8.84 -0.34 6.29
C PRO A 73 -7.91 -1.39 5.66
N LEU A 74 -7.54 -2.45 6.38
CA LEU A 74 -6.64 -3.51 5.89
C LEU A 74 -7.20 -4.93 6.05
N LYS A 75 -8.47 -5.10 6.46
CA LYS A 75 -9.03 -6.44 6.70
C LYS A 75 -9.34 -7.23 5.43
N THR A 76 -9.65 -6.52 4.34
CA THR A 76 -10.01 -7.11 3.06
C THR A 76 -8.85 -7.01 2.09
N GLU A 77 -8.52 -8.09 1.40
CA GLU A 77 -7.49 -8.07 0.34
C GLU A 77 -7.97 -7.28 -0.90
N TRP A 78 -9.29 -7.17 -1.05
CA TRP A 78 -9.96 -6.51 -2.18
C TRP A 78 -10.78 -5.32 -1.66
N PHE A 79 -10.67 -4.20 -2.37
CA PHE A 79 -11.28 -2.94 -1.95
C PHE A 79 -12.26 -2.38 -2.99
N ALA A 80 -12.17 -2.83 -4.24
CA ALA A 80 -13.09 -2.44 -5.28
C ALA A 80 -13.19 -3.46 -6.42
N ILE A 81 -14.21 -3.29 -7.24
CA ILE A 81 -14.43 -3.98 -8.50
C ILE A 81 -14.20 -2.96 -9.62
N MET A 82 -13.39 -3.32 -10.60
CA MET A 82 -13.05 -2.47 -11.73
C MET A 82 -13.33 -3.16 -13.08
N GLY A 83 -13.62 -2.36 -14.10
CA GLY A 83 -13.69 -2.76 -15.49
C GLY A 83 -12.47 -2.26 -16.25
N ALA A 84 -11.68 -3.15 -16.84
CA ALA A 84 -10.45 -2.80 -17.56
C ALA A 84 -10.31 -3.64 -18.83
N VAL A 85 -9.72 -3.09 -19.90
CA VAL A 85 -9.41 -3.87 -21.10
C VAL A 85 -8.38 -4.94 -20.74
N HIS A 86 -8.67 -6.21 -21.01
CA HIS A 86 -7.79 -7.31 -20.59
C HIS A 86 -6.35 -7.15 -21.07
N GLN A 87 -6.15 -6.60 -22.27
CA GLN A 87 -4.82 -6.34 -22.83
C GLN A 87 -4.03 -5.30 -22.03
N ASP A 88 -4.69 -4.26 -21.53
CA ASP A 88 -4.06 -3.23 -20.69
C ASP A 88 -3.59 -3.87 -19.37
N LEU A 89 -4.41 -4.74 -18.78
CA LEU A 89 -4.08 -5.46 -17.55
C LEU A 89 -2.92 -6.46 -17.73
N LEU A 90 -2.83 -7.12 -18.89
CA LEU A 90 -1.70 -7.99 -19.21
C LEU A 90 -0.40 -7.18 -19.36
N SER A 91 -0.47 -5.98 -19.95
CA SER A 91 0.68 -5.11 -20.15
C SER A 91 1.22 -4.50 -18.85
N SER A 92 0.35 -4.32 -17.84
CA SER A 92 0.73 -3.78 -16.53
C SER A 92 1.11 -4.85 -15.51
N LYS A 93 1.10 -6.13 -15.90
CA LYS A 93 1.40 -7.23 -14.98
C LYS A 93 2.88 -7.21 -14.61
N ILE A 94 3.14 -7.03 -13.33
CA ILE A 94 4.49 -7.12 -12.78
C ILE A 94 5.06 -8.52 -13.02
N HIS A 95 6.24 -8.59 -13.62
CA HIS A 95 6.92 -9.87 -13.86
C HIS A 95 7.59 -10.38 -12.57
N GLN A 96 7.84 -11.69 -12.47
CA GLN A 96 8.46 -12.31 -11.27
C GLN A 96 9.77 -11.62 -10.84
N LYS A 97 10.58 -11.16 -11.79
CA LYS A 97 11.84 -10.46 -11.52
C LYS A 97 11.61 -9.10 -10.84
N GLU A 98 10.60 -8.36 -11.27
CA GLU A 98 10.23 -7.07 -10.67
C GLU A 98 9.61 -7.28 -9.28
N TRP A 99 8.76 -8.29 -9.15
CA TRP A 99 8.23 -8.73 -7.85
C TRP A 99 9.34 -9.06 -6.86
N ALA A 100 10.31 -9.87 -7.28
CA ALA A 100 11.47 -10.22 -6.46
C ALA A 100 12.30 -8.98 -6.08
N LYS A 101 12.43 -8.00 -6.98
CA LYS A 101 13.11 -6.74 -6.70
C LYS A 101 12.36 -5.90 -5.66
N MET A 102 11.03 -5.82 -5.73
CA MET A 102 10.21 -5.15 -4.71
C MET A 102 10.37 -5.82 -3.35
N HIS A 103 10.31 -7.15 -3.32
CA HIS A 103 10.47 -7.93 -2.09
C HIS A 103 11.86 -7.73 -1.46
N ALA A 104 12.92 -7.80 -2.28
CA ALA A 104 14.28 -7.55 -1.83
C ALA A 104 14.46 -6.11 -1.31
N LYS A 105 13.81 -5.12 -1.94
CA LYS A 105 13.82 -3.73 -1.50
C LYS A 105 13.16 -3.57 -0.12
N ALA A 106 12.01 -4.21 0.10
CA ALA A 106 11.33 -4.20 1.39
C ALA A 106 12.19 -4.84 2.50
N ILE A 107 12.81 -5.99 2.22
CA ILE A 107 13.74 -6.64 3.16
C ILE A 107 14.96 -5.76 3.45
N GLY A 108 15.53 -5.13 2.42
CA GLY A 108 16.67 -4.23 2.56
C GLY A 108 16.36 -3.06 3.48
N ALA A 109 15.20 -2.42 3.30
CA ALA A 109 14.74 -1.33 4.16
C ALA A 109 14.62 -1.76 5.63
N ILE A 110 14.01 -2.93 5.91
CA ILE A 110 13.90 -3.46 7.27
C ILE A 110 15.29 -3.75 7.87
N THR A 111 16.19 -4.32 7.06
CA THR A 111 17.54 -4.69 7.50
C THR A 111 18.35 -3.46 7.89
N GLU A 112 18.29 -2.38 7.09
CA GLU A 112 18.96 -1.12 7.39
C GLU A 112 18.52 -0.55 8.74
N VAL A 113 17.21 -0.58 9.01
CA VAL A 113 16.64 -0.10 10.29
C VAL A 113 17.14 -0.94 11.46
N LYS A 114 17.20 -2.27 11.31
CA LYS A 114 17.70 -3.17 12.36
C LYS A 114 19.17 -2.88 12.74
N THR A 115 19.98 -2.42 11.79
CA THR A 115 21.41 -2.14 12.03
C THR A 115 21.67 -0.83 12.77
N GLN A 116 20.67 0.05 12.89
CA GLN A 116 20.73 1.25 13.71
C GLN A 116 20.51 0.88 15.19
N LEU A 117 21.47 0.17 15.78
CA LEU A 117 21.48 -0.13 17.21
C LEU A 117 21.50 1.20 17.99
N PRO A 118 20.60 1.41 18.97
CA PRO A 118 20.69 2.56 19.85
C PRO A 118 22.03 2.53 20.59
N ILE A 119 22.73 3.66 20.62
CA ILE A 119 23.99 3.81 21.34
C ILE A 119 23.68 3.61 22.82
N VAL A 120 24.31 2.59 23.42
CA VAL A 120 24.14 2.25 24.84
C VAL A 120 24.59 3.45 25.69
N GLY A 121 23.64 4.14 26.33
CA GLY A 121 23.91 5.30 27.18
C GLY A 121 22.78 6.33 27.24
N GLU A 122 21.98 6.50 26.18
CA GLU A 122 20.89 7.51 26.13
C GLU A 122 19.52 6.98 26.58
N THR A 123 19.34 5.66 26.71
CA THR A 123 18.00 5.04 26.85
C THR A 123 17.68 4.47 28.24
N MET A 124 18.50 4.73 29.26
CA MET A 124 18.45 4.01 30.55
C MET A 124 17.93 4.79 31.77
N MET A 125 17.34 5.98 31.63
CA MET A 125 16.97 6.78 32.82
C MET A 125 15.54 7.34 32.88
N ASP A 126 14.67 7.05 31.91
CA ASP A 126 13.26 7.41 32.00
C ASP A 126 12.41 6.21 31.59
N GLY A 127 11.32 5.93 32.31
CA GLY A 127 10.51 4.70 32.19
C GLY A 127 9.99 4.44 30.77
N GLY A 128 10.84 3.89 29.92
CA GLY A 128 10.68 3.90 28.46
C GLY A 128 9.41 3.22 27.99
N SER A 129 8.67 3.91 27.13
CA SER A 129 7.54 3.32 26.41
C SER A 129 8.04 2.34 25.35
N GLN A 130 7.47 1.14 25.31
CA GLN A 130 7.79 0.15 24.30
C GLN A 130 7.45 0.69 22.90
N ILE A 131 8.44 0.71 22.00
CA ILE A 131 8.21 1.00 20.58
C ILE A 131 7.36 -0.15 20.02
N LYS A 132 6.17 0.20 19.50
CA LYS A 132 5.21 -0.77 18.93
C LYS A 132 5.25 -0.81 17.41
N PHE A 133 5.69 0.28 16.79
CA PHE A 133 5.57 0.50 15.35
C PHE A 133 6.90 0.93 14.73
N LEU A 134 7.12 0.60 13.46
CA LEU A 134 8.36 0.87 12.75
C LEU A 134 8.56 2.38 12.54
N HIS A 135 7.48 3.12 12.25
CA HIS A 135 7.55 4.57 12.07
C HIS A 135 8.08 5.32 13.30
N GLN A 136 7.86 4.78 14.51
CA GLN A 136 8.36 5.35 15.77
C GLN A 136 9.88 5.18 15.90
N LEU A 137 10.45 4.13 15.31
CA LEU A 137 11.87 3.83 15.35
C LEU A 137 12.67 4.67 14.35
N VAL A 138 12.15 4.80 13.12
CA VAL A 138 12.87 5.47 12.01
C VAL A 138 12.50 6.93 11.82
N GLY A 139 11.41 7.37 12.46
CA GLY A 139 10.78 8.66 12.25
C GLY A 139 9.88 8.69 11.01
N ASN A 140 8.78 9.45 11.13
CA ASN A 140 7.70 9.51 10.12
C ASN A 140 8.20 9.84 8.70
N LYS A 141 9.16 10.76 8.55
CA LYS A 141 9.69 11.15 7.24
C LYS A 141 10.37 9.98 6.53
N LYS A 142 11.33 9.33 7.19
CA LYS A 142 12.05 8.18 6.63
C LYS A 142 11.10 7.01 6.38
N TYR A 143 10.11 6.84 7.24
CA TYR A 143 9.09 5.82 7.08
C TYR A 143 8.23 6.04 5.84
N ILE A 144 7.72 7.26 5.62
CA ILE A 144 6.99 7.62 4.38
C ILE A 144 7.86 7.39 3.15
N ASP A 145 9.14 7.78 3.20
CA ASP A 145 10.07 7.57 2.08
C ASP A 145 10.19 6.07 1.73
N ILE A 146 10.26 5.19 2.74
CA ILE A 146 10.26 3.73 2.56
C ILE A 146 8.95 3.27 1.90
N LEU A 147 7.79 3.70 2.40
CA LEU A 147 6.49 3.31 1.86
C LEU A 147 6.30 3.78 0.40
N ASN A 148 6.63 5.04 0.11
CA ASN A 148 6.57 5.60 -1.25
C ASN A 148 7.51 4.87 -2.20
N SER A 149 8.67 4.40 -1.72
CA SER A 149 9.60 3.64 -2.53
C SER A 149 9.04 2.26 -2.97
N LEU A 150 8.01 1.77 -2.30
CA LEU A 150 7.35 0.49 -2.58
C LEU A 150 6.02 0.67 -3.35
N CYS A 151 5.50 1.89 -3.40
CA CYS A 151 4.41 2.27 -4.31
C CYS A 151 5.03 2.51 -5.69
N ILE A 152 4.80 1.60 -6.62
CA ILE A 152 5.22 1.74 -8.04
C ILE A 152 4.12 2.47 -8.80
#